data_AF-A0A979GYR5-F1
#
_entry.id   AF-A0A979GYR5-F1
#
_cell.length_a   1.000
_cell.length_b   1.000
_cell.length_c   1.000
_cell.angle_alpha   90.00
_cell.angle_beta   90.00
_cell.angle_gamma   90.00
#
_symmetry.space_group_name_H-M   'P 1'
#
loop_
_entity.id
_entity.type
_entity.pdbx_description
1 polymer ?
#
loop_
_entity_poly.entity_id
_entity_poly.type
_entity_poly.pdbx_seq_one_letter_code
_entity_poly.pdbx_strand_id
1 'polypeptide(L)'
;MDDNERYKLTKWNAFMAVSADYKAKTNNTDWDIIVAKFNRYYNQFNIMQRLEEQEVPAYLQTELDKIDWETIRTAMGGGQKLPLGIKGLLSEDQAMADMGARIIWMEIEHQGSVYESTYKVSVILARMVPHYDHLPAVQMRLYRHLYDVLDLTYISEDEDLYEELIHTIKSLEARLLQMAVSEVSDTARMAKYILAYTGSTATEQFLMTEWQNTTHTSERRGYAVYSLSDFYAVRQESDKLINTFAKAFTTETNAFVRFVMAVQLTSLKRKEAADAWLSELLQVLTNHEDIEEDYVNMILFIGGIYDIEEYILIVLRKSRPETLETM
;
A
#
# COMPACT_ATOMS: atom_id res chain seq x y z
N MET A 1 -8.53 5.86 29.89
CA MET A 1 -9.05 7.23 30.10
C MET A 1 -9.91 7.51 28.89
N ASP A 2 -11.22 7.64 29.10
CA ASP A 2 -12.20 7.83 28.02
C ASP A 2 -11.84 9.08 27.20
N ASP A 3 -11.80 9.00 25.87
CA ASP A 3 -11.46 10.14 25.02
C ASP A 3 -12.47 11.29 25.20
N ASN A 4 -13.69 10.96 25.63
CA ASN A 4 -14.71 11.94 26.02
C ASN A 4 -14.37 12.73 27.30
N GLU A 5 -13.52 12.19 28.19
CA GLU A 5 -12.99 12.94 29.34
C GLU A 5 -11.78 13.81 28.98
N ARG A 6 -11.02 13.45 27.95
CA ARG A 6 -9.87 14.25 27.47
C ARG A 6 -10.30 15.63 26.96
N TYR A 7 -11.45 15.72 26.29
CA TYR A 7 -11.98 16.99 25.80
C TYR A 7 -12.51 17.89 26.93
N LYS A 8 -13.05 17.32 28.01
CA LYS A 8 -13.54 18.07 29.17
C LYS A 8 -12.44 18.80 29.96
N LEU A 9 -11.17 18.44 29.75
CA LEU A 9 -10.01 19.09 30.39
C LEU A 9 -8.85 19.31 29.42
N THR A 10 -9.13 19.83 28.21
CA THR A 10 -8.04 20.42 27.41
C THR A 10 -7.53 21.65 28.17
N LYS A 11 -6.46 21.47 28.96
CA LYS A 11 -5.84 22.57 29.70
C LYS A 11 -5.43 23.64 28.69
N TRP A 12 -5.65 24.92 29.00
CA TRP A 12 -5.30 26.07 28.14
C TRP A 12 -3.89 25.97 27.52
N ASN A 13 -2.96 25.33 28.23
CA ASN A 13 -1.60 25.03 27.78
C ASN A 13 -1.51 24.27 26.46
N ALA A 14 -2.52 23.48 26.07
CA ALA A 14 -2.55 22.77 24.78
C ALA A 14 -2.65 23.73 23.58
N PHE A 15 -3.17 24.94 23.80
CA PHE A 15 -3.28 25.97 22.78
C PHE A 15 -2.09 26.93 22.77
N MET A 16 -1.28 26.96 23.83
CA MET A 16 -0.14 27.85 23.93
C MET A 16 0.91 27.50 22.86
N ALA A 17 1.54 28.53 22.30
CA ALA A 17 2.66 28.35 21.40
C ALA A 17 3.84 27.69 22.16
N VAL A 18 4.51 26.76 21.49
CA VAL A 18 5.74 26.11 21.94
C VAL A 18 6.88 26.47 20.99
N SER A 19 8.13 26.24 21.40
CA SER A 19 9.31 26.57 20.59
C SER A 19 9.26 25.99 19.18
N ALA A 20 8.64 24.82 19.00
CA ALA A 20 8.47 24.17 17.70
C ALA A 20 7.49 24.88 16.74
N ASP A 21 6.62 25.77 17.24
CA ASP A 21 5.65 26.51 16.42
C ASP A 21 6.29 27.71 15.70
N TYR A 22 7.46 28.17 16.14
CA TYR A 22 8.18 29.29 15.55
C TYR A 22 9.18 28.76 14.52
N LYS A 23 8.91 28.98 13.23
CA LYS A 23 9.87 28.72 12.16
C LYS A 23 10.64 30.00 11.85
N ALA A 24 11.90 29.87 11.42
CA ALA A 24 12.78 31.01 11.10
C ALA A 24 12.24 31.99 10.02
N LYS A 25 11.14 31.64 9.34
CA LYS A 25 10.50 32.42 8.27
C LYS A 25 9.00 32.71 8.50
N THR A 26 8.43 32.41 9.66
CA THR A 26 7.00 32.67 9.92
C THR A 26 6.80 33.99 10.65
N ASN A 27 5.95 34.88 10.11
CA ASN A 27 5.54 36.14 10.75
C ASN A 27 4.33 35.99 11.68
N ASN A 28 3.96 34.75 12.06
CA ASN A 28 2.79 34.50 12.88
C ASN A 28 3.03 34.98 14.32
N THR A 29 2.06 35.70 14.87
CA THR A 29 2.08 36.06 16.29
C THR A 29 1.69 34.86 17.15
N ASP A 30 2.00 34.93 18.46
CA ASP A 30 1.52 33.94 19.44
C ASP A 30 0.00 33.77 19.39
N TRP A 31 -0.72 34.87 19.15
CA TRP A 31 -2.18 34.86 19.00
C TRP A 31 -2.62 34.08 17.77
N ASP A 32 -1.97 34.27 16.62
CA ASP A 32 -2.29 33.52 15.40
C ASP A 32 -2.06 32.01 15.58
N ILE A 33 -0.99 31.64 16.30
CA ILE A 33 -0.68 30.23 16.64
C ILE A 33 -1.75 29.65 17.58
N ILE A 34 -2.12 30.39 18.63
CA ILE A 34 -3.15 29.98 19.59
C ILE A 34 -4.50 29.79 18.88
N VAL A 35 -4.92 30.75 18.04
CA VAL A 35 -6.17 30.67 17.27
C VAL A 35 -6.14 29.47 16.32
N ALA A 36 -5.04 29.26 15.60
CA ALA A 36 -4.89 28.11 14.71
C ALA A 36 -5.00 26.77 15.45
N LYS A 37 -4.34 26.65 16.61
CA LYS A 37 -4.46 25.46 17.47
C LYS A 37 -5.87 25.27 17.97
N PHE A 38 -6.51 26.31 18.51
CA PHE A 38 -7.90 26.24 18.97
C PHE A 38 -8.85 25.77 17.87
N ASN A 39 -8.79 26.41 16.69
CA ASN A 39 -9.62 26.02 15.54
C ASN A 39 -9.38 24.57 15.13
N ARG A 40 -8.13 24.09 15.15
CA ARG A 40 -7.80 22.69 14.88
C ARG A 40 -8.47 21.75 15.89
N TYR A 41 -8.35 22.02 17.19
CA TYR A 41 -8.97 21.20 18.24
C TYR A 41 -10.50 21.24 18.17
N TYR A 42 -11.07 22.42 17.98
CA TYR A 42 -12.52 22.61 17.85
C TYR A 42 -13.08 21.88 16.63
N ASN A 43 -12.40 21.97 15.48
CA ASN A 43 -12.78 21.22 14.29
C ASN A 43 -12.68 19.71 14.51
N GLN A 44 -11.61 19.22 15.16
CA GLN A 44 -11.48 17.80 15.50
C GLN A 44 -12.60 17.32 16.44
N PHE A 45 -12.96 18.14 17.43
CA PHE A 45 -14.09 17.87 18.32
C PHE A 45 -15.41 17.78 17.55
N ASN A 46 -15.71 18.77 16.71
CA ASN A 46 -16.94 18.77 15.90
C ASN A 46 -16.99 17.57 14.93
N ILE A 47 -15.87 17.22 14.29
CA ILE A 47 -15.79 16.03 13.43
C ILE A 47 -16.07 14.77 14.25
N MET A 48 -15.48 14.65 15.44
CA MET A 48 -15.70 13.50 16.32
C MET A 48 -17.17 13.37 16.74
N GLN A 49 -17.81 14.47 17.15
CA GLN A 49 -19.22 14.44 17.53
C GLN A 49 -20.11 13.99 16.36
N ARG A 50 -19.91 14.58 15.18
CA ARG A 50 -20.68 14.19 13.99
C ARG A 50 -20.41 12.73 13.60
N LEU A 51 -19.18 12.25 13.81
CA LEU A 51 -18.83 10.86 13.59
C LEU A 51 -19.52 9.94 14.60
N GLU A 52 -19.58 10.28 15.88
CA GLU A 52 -20.31 9.53 16.89
C GLU A 52 -21.81 9.44 16.56
N GLU A 53 -22.42 10.55 16.12
CA GLU A 53 -23.84 10.66 15.76
C GLU A 53 -24.22 9.93 14.46
N GLN A 54 -23.25 9.63 13.59
CA GLN A 54 -23.51 8.94 12.32
C GLN A 54 -24.11 7.55 12.56
N GLU A 55 -25.24 7.26 11.91
CA GLU A 55 -25.87 5.94 11.96
C GLU A 55 -24.97 4.85 11.37
N VAL A 56 -24.97 3.67 11.99
CA VAL A 56 -24.24 2.49 11.50
C VAL A 56 -25.18 1.70 10.59
N PRO A 57 -24.87 1.53 9.29
CA PRO A 57 -25.67 0.68 8.43
C PRO A 57 -25.68 -0.78 8.93
N ALA A 58 -26.81 -1.47 8.81
CA ALA A 58 -26.99 -2.82 9.35
C ALA A 58 -25.96 -3.86 8.83
N TYR A 59 -25.55 -3.73 7.57
CA TYR A 59 -24.52 -4.59 6.98
C TYR A 59 -23.15 -4.37 7.64
N LEU A 60 -22.81 -3.13 8.02
CA LEU A 60 -21.58 -2.83 8.74
C LEU A 60 -21.68 -3.33 10.18
N GLN A 61 -22.81 -3.08 10.86
CA GLN A 61 -23.03 -3.55 12.23
C GLN A 61 -22.85 -5.07 12.34
N THR A 62 -23.39 -5.82 11.37
CA THR A 62 -23.25 -7.29 11.31
C THR A 62 -21.78 -7.74 11.26
N GLU A 63 -20.91 -7.00 10.57
CA GLU A 63 -19.48 -7.32 10.54
C GLU A 63 -18.78 -6.88 11.84
N LEU A 64 -19.14 -5.73 12.40
CA LEU A 64 -18.58 -5.23 13.66
C LEU A 64 -18.89 -6.15 14.83
N ASP A 65 -20.08 -6.75 14.87
CA ASP A 65 -20.52 -7.64 15.97
C ASP A 65 -19.78 -8.99 16.01
N LYS A 66 -19.01 -9.34 14.97
CA LYS A 66 -18.24 -10.59 14.92
C LYS A 66 -16.93 -10.55 15.69
N ILE A 67 -16.50 -9.36 16.12
CA ILE A 67 -15.19 -9.13 16.72
C ILE A 67 -15.37 -8.65 18.15
N ASP A 68 -14.62 -9.25 19.06
CA ASP A 68 -14.47 -8.72 20.41
C ASP A 68 -13.45 -7.58 20.41
N TRP A 69 -13.96 -6.36 20.23
CA TRP A 69 -13.14 -5.14 20.19
C TRP A 69 -12.48 -4.80 21.52
N GLU A 70 -12.93 -5.39 22.64
CA GLU A 70 -12.31 -5.13 23.93
C GLU A 70 -10.98 -5.88 24.06
N THR A 71 -10.91 -7.11 23.55
CA THR A 71 -9.77 -8.00 23.72
C THR A 71 -8.89 -8.15 22.49
N ILE A 72 -9.33 -7.68 21.31
CA ILE A 72 -8.53 -7.72 20.08
C ILE A 72 -7.17 -7.06 20.28
N ARG A 73 -6.12 -7.70 19.77
CA ARG A 73 -4.76 -7.16 19.86
C ARG A 73 -4.62 -5.95 18.93
N THR A 74 -4.21 -4.80 19.49
CA THR A 74 -3.90 -3.55 18.80
C THR A 74 -2.58 -2.95 19.29
N ALA A 75 -2.10 -1.90 18.62
CA ALA A 75 -0.97 -1.10 19.09
C ALA A 75 -1.22 -0.45 20.46
N MET A 76 -2.47 -0.12 20.79
CA MET A 76 -2.83 0.64 21.98
C MET A 76 -3.43 -0.21 23.12
N GLY A 77 -3.43 -1.54 22.97
CA GLY A 77 -3.90 -2.48 23.99
C GLY A 77 -5.43 -2.66 24.05
N GLY A 78 -6.13 -2.46 22.94
CA GLY A 78 -7.57 -2.67 22.78
C GLY A 78 -8.14 -1.96 21.55
N GLY A 79 -9.23 -2.47 20.98
CA GLY A 79 -9.78 -2.03 19.69
C GLY A 79 -11.08 -1.22 19.79
N GLN A 80 -11.46 -0.70 20.95
CA GLN A 80 -12.79 -0.11 21.17
C GLN A 80 -13.09 1.10 20.26
N LYS A 81 -12.05 1.77 19.73
CA LYS A 81 -12.19 2.89 18.79
C LYS A 81 -12.27 2.47 17.33
N LEU A 82 -11.89 1.22 17.01
CA LEU A 82 -11.88 0.72 15.63
C LEU A 82 -13.26 0.72 14.97
N PRO A 83 -14.37 0.35 15.65
CA PRO A 83 -15.71 0.49 15.07
C PRO A 83 -16.03 1.92 14.61
N LEU A 84 -15.64 2.91 15.42
CA LEU A 84 -15.82 4.33 15.10
C LEU A 84 -14.94 4.75 13.92
N GLY A 85 -13.69 4.27 13.89
CA GLY A 85 -12.76 4.50 12.79
C GLY A 85 -13.25 3.93 11.45
N ILE A 86 -13.70 2.68 11.45
CA ILE A 86 -14.29 1.99 10.29
C ILE A 86 -15.49 2.76 9.77
N LYS A 87 -16.41 3.16 10.65
CA LYS A 87 -17.57 3.97 10.29
C LYS A 87 -17.17 5.29 9.64
N GLY A 88 -16.15 5.97 10.20
CA GLY A 88 -15.65 7.22 9.68
C GLY A 88 -15.06 7.09 8.28
N LEU A 89 -14.24 6.07 8.05
CA LEU A 89 -13.61 5.81 6.76
C LEU A 89 -14.64 5.63 5.62
N LEU A 90 -15.80 5.06 5.96
CA LEU A 90 -16.92 4.83 5.05
C LEU A 90 -17.80 6.07 4.80
N SER A 91 -17.60 7.16 5.55
CA SER A 91 -18.40 8.38 5.43
C SER A 91 -18.13 9.15 4.12
N GLU A 92 -19.16 9.69 3.49
CA GLU A 92 -18.99 10.60 2.34
C GLU A 92 -18.29 11.91 2.73
N ASP A 93 -18.37 12.32 4.01
CA ASP A 93 -17.66 13.48 4.51
C ASP A 93 -16.15 13.18 4.62
N GLN A 94 -15.35 13.88 3.82
CA GLN A 94 -13.90 13.69 3.79
C GLN A 94 -13.23 13.93 5.15
N ALA A 95 -13.70 14.89 5.94
CA ALA A 95 -13.10 15.16 7.25
C ALA A 95 -13.38 14.04 8.26
N MET A 96 -14.57 13.41 8.18
CA MET A 96 -14.86 12.19 8.95
C MET A 96 -14.03 11.01 8.48
N ALA A 97 -13.84 10.86 7.17
CA ALA A 97 -13.01 9.80 6.61
C ALA A 97 -11.55 9.93 7.02
N ASP A 98 -10.99 11.15 6.98
CA ASP A 98 -9.62 11.42 7.44
C ASP A 98 -9.46 11.13 8.94
N MET A 99 -10.46 11.49 9.75
CA MET A 99 -10.47 11.15 11.18
C MET A 99 -10.56 9.63 11.39
N GLY A 100 -11.44 8.95 10.64
CA GLY A 100 -11.60 7.50 10.70
C GLY A 100 -10.33 6.75 10.32
N ALA A 101 -9.68 7.16 9.23
CA ALA A 101 -8.38 6.65 8.82
C ALA A 101 -7.32 6.84 9.91
N ARG A 102 -7.25 8.03 10.53
CA ARG A 102 -6.31 8.28 11.64
C ARG A 102 -6.56 7.34 12.81
N ILE A 103 -7.81 7.15 13.20
CA ILE A 103 -8.19 6.25 14.31
C ILE A 103 -7.75 4.82 13.99
N ILE A 104 -8.04 4.34 12.77
CA ILE A 104 -7.64 3.01 12.32
C ILE A 104 -6.13 2.85 12.38
N TRP A 105 -5.36 3.72 11.72
CA TRP A 105 -3.91 3.60 11.62
C TRP A 105 -3.19 3.68 12.96
N MET A 106 -3.71 4.45 13.93
CA MET A 106 -3.15 4.48 15.29
C MET A 106 -3.28 3.14 16.05
N GLU A 107 -4.20 2.27 15.64
CA GLU A 107 -4.53 1.02 16.34
C GLU A 107 -4.02 -0.22 15.60
N ILE A 108 -3.95 -0.20 14.26
CA ILE A 108 -3.58 -1.37 13.47
C ILE A 108 -2.08 -1.51 13.20
N GLU A 109 -1.31 -0.43 13.28
CA GLU A 109 0.14 -0.46 13.03
C GLU A 109 0.86 0.45 14.02
N HIS A 110 2.00 0.00 14.51
CA HIS A 110 2.91 0.84 15.28
C HIS A 110 4.34 0.30 15.22
N GLN A 111 5.28 1.15 14.81
CA GLN A 111 6.73 0.84 14.77
C GLN A 111 7.06 -0.41 13.94
N GLY A 112 6.38 -0.60 12.81
CA GLY A 112 6.59 -1.73 11.91
C GLY A 112 6.01 -3.04 12.43
N SER A 113 5.12 -3.00 13.43
CA SER A 113 4.43 -4.19 13.94
C SER A 113 3.01 -4.28 13.42
N VAL A 114 2.62 -5.48 12.97
CA VAL A 114 1.26 -5.79 12.49
C VAL A 114 0.49 -6.48 13.61
N TYR A 115 -0.73 -6.01 13.89
CA TYR A 115 -1.59 -6.56 14.93
C TYR A 115 -2.79 -7.33 14.35
N GLU A 116 -3.50 -8.09 15.19
CA GLU A 116 -4.71 -8.82 14.78
C GLU A 116 -5.76 -7.87 14.19
N SER A 117 -5.90 -6.69 14.78
CA SER A 117 -6.77 -5.62 14.29
C SER A 117 -6.51 -5.22 12.85
N THR A 118 -5.27 -5.28 12.37
CA THR A 118 -4.91 -4.99 10.96
C THR A 118 -5.71 -5.85 10.01
N TYR A 119 -5.71 -7.16 10.24
CA TYR A 119 -6.40 -8.13 9.41
C TYR A 119 -7.90 -7.97 9.54
N LYS A 120 -8.42 -7.91 10.78
CA LYS A 120 -9.86 -7.85 11.02
C LYS A 120 -10.51 -6.57 10.48
N VAL A 121 -9.87 -5.42 10.64
CA VAL A 121 -10.32 -4.15 10.04
C VAL A 121 -10.30 -4.27 8.51
N SER A 122 -9.22 -4.76 7.92
CA SER A 122 -9.07 -4.85 6.46
C SER A 122 -10.04 -5.84 5.83
N VAL A 123 -10.34 -6.96 6.51
CA VAL A 123 -11.40 -7.91 6.13
C VAL A 123 -12.76 -7.24 6.10
N ILE A 124 -13.11 -6.46 7.13
CA ILE A 124 -14.37 -5.70 7.12
C ILE A 124 -14.40 -4.72 5.94
N LEU A 125 -13.34 -3.92 5.77
CA LEU A 125 -13.30 -2.91 4.72
C LEU A 125 -13.36 -3.52 3.32
N ALA A 126 -12.73 -4.67 3.08
CA ALA A 126 -12.87 -5.43 1.83
C ALA A 126 -14.32 -5.88 1.59
N ARG A 127 -15.02 -6.38 2.63
CA ARG A 127 -16.44 -6.75 2.55
C ARG A 127 -17.35 -5.54 2.33
N MET A 128 -16.94 -4.34 2.75
CA MET A 128 -17.70 -3.11 2.54
C MET A 128 -17.62 -2.62 1.10
N VAL A 129 -16.54 -2.89 0.35
CA VAL A 129 -16.35 -2.36 -1.02
C VAL A 129 -17.60 -2.47 -1.92
N PRO A 130 -18.28 -3.64 -2.03
CA PRO A 130 -19.46 -3.77 -2.89
C PRO A 130 -20.67 -2.94 -2.44
N HIS A 131 -20.80 -2.62 -1.15
CA HIS A 131 -21.91 -1.81 -0.63
C HIS A 131 -21.82 -0.34 -1.04
N TYR A 132 -20.65 0.11 -1.49
CA TYR A 132 -20.35 1.49 -1.86
C TYR A 132 -20.12 1.67 -3.37
N ASP A 133 -20.63 0.75 -4.22
CA ASP A 133 -20.54 0.85 -5.70
C ASP A 133 -21.11 2.18 -6.26
N HIS A 134 -21.97 2.87 -5.51
CA HIS A 134 -22.54 4.17 -5.86
C HIS A 134 -21.70 5.38 -5.42
N LEU A 135 -20.60 5.16 -4.69
CA LEU A 135 -19.74 6.20 -4.10
C LEU A 135 -18.26 5.95 -4.44
N PRO A 136 -17.79 6.39 -5.63
CA PRO A 136 -16.42 6.11 -6.10
C PRO A 136 -15.32 6.60 -5.15
N ALA A 137 -15.53 7.75 -4.49
CA ALA A 137 -14.57 8.30 -3.53
C ALA A 137 -14.40 7.39 -2.31
N VAL A 138 -15.49 6.77 -1.82
CA VAL A 138 -15.42 5.81 -0.70
C VAL A 138 -14.70 4.55 -1.16
N GLN A 139 -15.05 3.99 -2.33
CA GLN A 139 -14.39 2.80 -2.86
C GLN A 139 -12.88 2.99 -3.02
N MET A 140 -12.46 4.10 -3.60
CA MET A 140 -11.02 4.39 -3.78
C MET A 140 -10.28 4.47 -2.45
N ARG A 141 -10.88 5.01 -1.39
CA ARG A 141 -10.27 5.00 -0.05
C ARG A 141 -10.18 3.60 0.53
N LEU A 142 -11.20 2.76 0.31
CA LEU A 142 -11.16 1.36 0.75
C LEU A 142 -10.07 0.56 0.03
N TYR A 143 -9.95 0.71 -1.29
CA TYR A 143 -8.87 0.08 -2.03
C TYR A 143 -7.49 0.57 -1.62
N ARG A 144 -7.34 1.89 -1.35
CA ARG A 144 -6.10 2.45 -0.82
C ARG A 144 -5.74 1.84 0.52
N HIS A 145 -6.70 1.72 1.44
CA HIS A 145 -6.48 1.03 2.72
C HIS A 145 -5.99 -0.42 2.52
N LEU A 146 -6.63 -1.18 1.62
CA LEU A 146 -6.21 -2.56 1.34
C LEU A 146 -4.79 -2.63 0.75
N TYR A 147 -4.46 -1.71 -0.14
CA TYR A 147 -3.12 -1.58 -0.70
C TYR A 147 -2.09 -1.26 0.37
N ASP A 148 -2.33 -0.21 1.17
CA ASP A 148 -1.41 0.23 2.23
C ASP A 148 -1.17 -0.87 3.28
N VAL A 149 -2.20 -1.68 3.59
CA VAL A 149 -2.05 -2.81 4.52
C VAL A 149 -1.27 -3.97 3.92
N LEU A 150 -1.50 -4.31 2.65
CA LEU A 150 -0.74 -5.35 1.95
C LEU A 150 0.73 -4.96 1.75
N ASP A 151 1.04 -3.66 1.77
CA ASP A 151 2.41 -3.14 1.65
C ASP A 151 3.22 -3.20 2.97
N LEU A 152 2.61 -3.62 4.08
CA LEU A 152 3.33 -3.77 5.34
C LEU A 152 4.27 -5.00 5.30
N THR A 153 5.56 -4.79 5.61
CA THR A 153 6.66 -5.77 5.54
C THR A 153 6.39 -7.12 6.22
N TYR A 154 5.49 -7.18 7.19
CA TYR A 154 5.20 -8.35 8.02
C TYR A 154 3.72 -8.78 7.99
N ILE A 155 2.98 -8.32 6.97
CA ILE A 155 1.55 -8.65 6.84
C ILE A 155 1.27 -10.14 6.66
N SER A 156 2.28 -10.94 6.29
CA SER A 156 2.13 -12.39 6.11
C SER A 156 2.62 -13.22 7.29
N GLU A 157 3.04 -12.62 8.41
CA GLU A 157 3.58 -13.38 9.56
C GLU A 157 2.50 -14.15 10.35
N ASP A 158 1.26 -13.65 10.35
CA ASP A 158 0.11 -14.33 10.97
C ASP A 158 -0.67 -15.08 9.89
N GLU A 159 -0.22 -16.30 9.57
CA GLU A 159 -0.66 -17.07 8.40
C GLU A 159 -2.20 -17.20 8.30
N ASP A 160 -2.87 -17.60 9.40
CA ASP A 160 -4.33 -17.81 9.41
C ASP A 160 -5.11 -16.52 9.13
N LEU A 161 -4.71 -15.41 9.75
CA LEU A 161 -5.37 -14.12 9.56
C LEU A 161 -5.06 -13.51 8.18
N TYR A 162 -3.84 -13.71 7.69
CA TYR A 162 -3.45 -13.31 6.36
C TYR A 162 -4.23 -14.08 5.28
N GLU A 163 -4.40 -15.39 5.43
CA GLU A 163 -5.22 -16.20 4.53
C GLU A 163 -6.69 -15.73 4.52
N GLU A 164 -7.28 -15.39 5.68
CA GLU A 164 -8.63 -14.82 5.75
C GLU A 164 -8.73 -13.50 4.96
N LEU A 165 -7.73 -12.62 5.12
CA LEU A 165 -7.65 -11.35 4.40
C LEU A 165 -7.58 -11.57 2.89
N ILE A 166 -6.64 -12.40 2.43
CA ILE A 166 -6.45 -12.70 1.00
C ILE A 166 -7.69 -13.34 0.41
N HIS A 167 -8.31 -14.30 1.11
CA HIS A 167 -9.56 -14.93 0.68
C HIS A 167 -10.70 -13.91 0.53
N THR A 168 -10.80 -12.98 1.48
CA THR A 168 -11.83 -11.93 1.45
C THR A 168 -11.63 -10.99 0.26
N ILE A 169 -10.39 -10.51 0.04
CA ILE A 169 -10.07 -9.60 -1.07
C ILE A 169 -10.25 -10.30 -2.43
N LYS A 170 -9.99 -11.60 -2.52
CA LYS A 170 -10.18 -12.37 -3.76
C LYS A 170 -11.59 -12.24 -4.35
N SER A 171 -12.61 -12.05 -3.52
CA SER A 171 -13.99 -11.80 -3.99
C SER A 171 -14.14 -10.50 -4.82
N LEU A 172 -13.18 -9.58 -4.69
CA LEU A 172 -13.12 -8.31 -5.40
C LEU A 172 -12.36 -8.40 -6.74
N GLU A 173 -11.83 -9.57 -7.12
CA GLU A 173 -10.95 -9.73 -8.30
C GLU A 173 -11.53 -9.10 -9.56
N ALA A 174 -12.82 -9.33 -9.86
CA ALA A 174 -13.46 -8.76 -11.04
C ALA A 174 -13.46 -7.21 -11.05
N ARG A 175 -13.66 -6.57 -9.88
CA ARG A 175 -13.61 -5.10 -9.74
C ARG A 175 -12.18 -4.59 -9.86
N LEU A 176 -11.24 -5.28 -9.22
CA LEU A 176 -9.82 -4.94 -9.29
C LEU A 176 -9.29 -5.05 -10.71
N LEU A 177 -9.70 -6.06 -11.49
CA LEU A 177 -9.35 -6.18 -12.91
C LEU A 177 -9.88 -5.01 -13.74
N GLN A 178 -11.10 -4.54 -13.46
CA GLN A 178 -11.65 -3.35 -14.12
C GLN A 178 -10.85 -2.09 -13.77
N MET A 179 -10.48 -1.93 -12.49
CA MET A 179 -9.65 -0.80 -12.05
C MET A 179 -8.23 -0.85 -12.63
N ALA A 180 -7.66 -2.04 -12.78
CA ALA A 180 -6.30 -2.25 -13.30
C ALA A 180 -6.13 -1.82 -14.77
N VAL A 181 -7.24 -1.63 -15.51
CA VAL A 181 -7.26 -1.14 -16.90
C VAL A 181 -7.30 0.40 -16.95
N SER A 182 -7.52 1.08 -15.83
CA SER A 182 -7.64 2.55 -15.76
C SER A 182 -6.44 3.29 -16.38
N GLU A 183 -6.71 4.40 -17.04
CA GLU A 183 -5.67 5.33 -17.54
C GLU A 183 -5.06 6.18 -16.40
N VAL A 184 -5.69 6.22 -15.23
CA VAL A 184 -5.13 6.87 -14.05
C VAL A 184 -4.10 5.94 -13.42
N SER A 185 -2.82 6.26 -13.62
CA SER A 185 -1.73 5.33 -13.31
C SER A 185 -1.74 4.83 -11.86
N ASP A 186 -1.89 5.72 -10.87
CA ASP A 186 -1.95 5.30 -9.45
C ASP A 186 -3.08 4.31 -9.15
N THR A 187 -4.24 4.48 -9.78
CA THR A 187 -5.38 3.57 -9.59
C THR A 187 -5.10 2.20 -10.20
N ALA A 188 -4.54 2.18 -11.41
CA ALA A 188 -4.18 0.94 -12.09
C ALA A 188 -3.06 0.20 -11.34
N ARG A 189 -2.04 0.92 -10.87
CA ARG A 189 -0.92 0.39 -10.08
C ARG A 189 -1.42 -0.26 -8.79
N MET A 190 -2.22 0.46 -8.00
CA MET A 190 -2.80 -0.04 -6.76
C MET A 190 -3.60 -1.34 -6.98
N ALA A 191 -4.44 -1.35 -8.03
CA ALA A 191 -5.22 -2.54 -8.37
C ALA A 191 -4.33 -3.73 -8.77
N LYS A 192 -3.30 -3.51 -9.61
CA LYS A 192 -2.33 -4.54 -10.02
C LYS A 192 -1.56 -5.11 -8.83
N TYR A 193 -1.16 -4.27 -7.87
CA TYR A 193 -0.52 -4.71 -6.64
C TYR A 193 -1.44 -5.65 -5.86
N ILE A 194 -2.67 -5.22 -5.53
CA ILE A 194 -3.62 -6.06 -4.78
C ILE A 194 -3.89 -7.39 -5.51
N LEU A 195 -4.02 -7.35 -6.85
CA LEU A 195 -4.22 -8.52 -7.69
C LEU A 195 -3.04 -9.50 -7.65
N ALA A 196 -1.80 -9.03 -7.53
CA ALA A 196 -0.63 -9.92 -7.43
C ALA A 196 -0.76 -10.90 -6.25
N TYR A 197 -1.21 -10.40 -5.10
CA TYR A 197 -1.37 -11.20 -3.88
C TYR A 197 -2.66 -12.04 -3.88
N THR A 198 -3.75 -11.53 -4.47
CA THR A 198 -5.10 -12.08 -4.25
C THR A 198 -5.72 -12.75 -5.48
N GLY A 199 -5.15 -12.52 -6.65
CA GLY A 199 -5.72 -12.90 -7.94
C GLY A 199 -5.76 -14.40 -8.24
N SER A 200 -6.44 -14.75 -9.32
CA SER A 200 -6.50 -16.09 -9.87
C SER A 200 -5.73 -16.19 -11.20
N THR A 201 -5.90 -17.28 -11.95
CA THR A 201 -5.40 -17.41 -13.31
C THR A 201 -5.91 -16.30 -14.25
N ALA A 202 -7.07 -15.70 -13.97
CA ALA A 202 -7.56 -14.55 -14.73
C ALA A 202 -6.64 -13.33 -14.57
N THR A 203 -6.14 -13.11 -13.35
CA THR A 203 -5.13 -12.08 -13.06
C THR A 203 -3.82 -12.36 -13.78
N GLU A 204 -3.34 -13.61 -13.74
CA GLU A 204 -2.12 -14.00 -14.47
C GLU A 204 -2.25 -13.67 -15.97
N GLN A 205 -3.36 -14.09 -16.60
CA GLN A 205 -3.61 -13.82 -18.02
C GLN A 205 -3.70 -12.32 -18.33
N PHE A 206 -4.34 -11.55 -17.44
CA PHE A 206 -4.42 -10.10 -17.56
C PHE A 206 -3.02 -9.46 -17.55
N LEU A 207 -2.21 -9.74 -16.53
CA LEU A 207 -0.87 -9.16 -16.41
C LEU A 207 0.05 -9.59 -17.57
N MET A 208 -0.08 -10.85 -18.02
CA MET A 208 0.66 -11.34 -19.18
C MET A 208 0.29 -10.56 -20.45
N THR A 209 -1.00 -10.29 -20.64
CA THR A 209 -1.49 -9.48 -21.77
C THR A 209 -1.01 -8.04 -21.67
N GLU A 210 -1.03 -7.46 -20.47
CA GLU A 210 -0.60 -6.08 -20.21
C GLU A 210 0.86 -5.83 -20.58
N TRP A 211 1.78 -6.73 -20.19
CA TRP A 211 3.18 -6.57 -20.55
C TRP A 211 3.40 -6.80 -22.05
N GLN A 212 2.77 -7.83 -22.61
CA GLN A 212 3.03 -8.25 -23.99
C GLN A 212 2.49 -7.26 -25.02
N ASN A 213 1.56 -6.40 -24.63
CA ASN A 213 1.04 -5.37 -25.51
C ASN A 213 2.06 -4.23 -25.68
N THR A 214 2.77 -4.23 -26.81
CA THR A 214 3.79 -3.23 -27.15
C THR A 214 3.23 -1.83 -27.43
N THR A 215 1.90 -1.67 -27.51
CA THR A 215 1.27 -0.34 -27.60
C THR A 215 1.11 0.33 -26.24
N HIS A 216 1.28 -0.39 -25.13
CA HIS A 216 1.28 0.19 -23.79
C HIS A 216 2.58 0.92 -23.49
N THR A 217 2.52 1.88 -22.56
CA THR A 217 3.71 2.58 -22.06
C THR A 217 4.70 1.61 -21.41
N SER A 218 5.99 1.98 -21.42
CA SER A 218 7.06 1.27 -20.70
C SER A 218 6.66 1.02 -19.26
N GLU A 219 6.23 2.06 -18.57
CA GLU A 219 5.71 2.04 -17.20
C GLU A 219 4.64 0.96 -16.99
N ARG A 220 3.55 0.98 -17.78
CA ARG A 220 2.42 0.06 -17.64
C ARG A 220 2.85 -1.40 -17.83
N ARG A 221 3.76 -1.63 -18.78
CA ARG A 221 4.34 -2.96 -19.06
C ARG A 221 5.28 -3.39 -17.94
N GLY A 222 6.12 -2.50 -17.43
CA GLY A 222 7.05 -2.75 -16.31
C GLY A 222 6.31 -3.15 -15.03
N TYR A 223 5.23 -2.45 -14.68
CA TYR A 223 4.37 -2.85 -13.57
C TYR A 223 3.75 -4.23 -13.76
N ALA A 224 3.29 -4.55 -14.97
CA ALA A 224 2.72 -5.86 -15.23
C ALA A 224 3.76 -6.98 -15.01
N VAL A 225 5.01 -6.76 -15.42
CA VAL A 225 6.13 -7.68 -15.15
C VAL A 225 6.38 -7.81 -13.65
N TYR A 226 6.44 -6.69 -12.92
CA TYR A 226 6.68 -6.73 -11.47
C TYR A 226 5.56 -7.42 -10.70
N SER A 227 4.30 -7.08 -10.98
CA SER A 227 3.14 -7.73 -10.36
C SER A 227 3.08 -9.22 -10.70
N LEU A 228 3.54 -9.64 -11.90
CA LEU A 228 3.69 -11.07 -12.20
C LEU A 228 4.79 -11.74 -11.40
N SER A 229 5.88 -11.02 -11.10
CA SER A 229 6.91 -11.50 -10.18
C SER A 229 6.35 -11.82 -8.81
N ASP A 230 5.63 -10.88 -8.20
CA ASP A 230 5.02 -11.10 -6.90
C ASP A 230 3.92 -12.18 -6.98
N PHE A 231 3.13 -12.20 -8.05
CA PHE A 231 2.09 -13.21 -8.26
C PHE A 231 2.65 -14.63 -8.24
N TYR A 232 3.74 -14.89 -8.95
CA TYR A 232 4.37 -16.21 -8.95
C TYR A 232 5.13 -16.50 -7.66
N ALA A 233 5.79 -15.50 -7.06
CA ALA A 233 6.51 -15.65 -5.81
C ALA A 233 5.59 -16.10 -4.66
N VAL A 234 4.44 -15.43 -4.49
CA VAL A 234 3.43 -15.77 -3.48
C VAL A 234 2.89 -17.19 -3.65
N ARG A 235 2.84 -17.69 -4.89
CA ARG A 235 2.35 -19.05 -5.22
C ARG A 235 3.46 -20.09 -5.29
N GLN A 236 4.71 -19.73 -4.97
CA GLN A 236 5.88 -20.60 -5.08
C GLN A 236 6.09 -21.15 -6.51
N GLU A 237 5.67 -20.41 -7.53
CA GLU A 237 5.77 -20.77 -8.95
C GLU A 237 6.97 -20.10 -9.65
N SER A 238 8.06 -19.85 -8.91
CA SER A 238 9.25 -19.13 -9.41
C SER A 238 9.85 -19.73 -10.68
N ASP A 239 9.79 -21.06 -10.86
CA ASP A 239 10.29 -21.72 -12.08
C ASP A 239 9.48 -21.33 -13.32
N LYS A 240 8.16 -21.13 -13.18
CA LYS A 240 7.29 -20.67 -14.27
C LYS A 240 7.65 -19.25 -14.68
N LEU A 241 7.92 -18.37 -13.71
CA LEU A 241 8.41 -17.03 -13.98
C LEU A 241 9.75 -17.05 -14.72
N ILE A 242 10.72 -17.79 -14.19
CA ILE A 242 12.06 -17.90 -14.78
C ILE A 242 11.97 -18.32 -16.24
N ASN A 243 11.22 -19.38 -16.54
CA ASN A 243 11.08 -19.90 -17.90
C ASN A 243 10.42 -18.89 -18.84
N THR A 244 9.42 -18.15 -18.34
CA THR A 244 8.70 -17.15 -19.13
C THR A 244 9.57 -15.93 -19.41
N PHE A 245 10.20 -15.37 -18.37
CA PHE A 245 10.98 -14.14 -18.46
C PHE A 245 12.30 -14.38 -19.19
N ALA A 246 13.01 -15.48 -18.94
CA ALA A 246 14.27 -15.79 -19.62
C ALA A 246 14.08 -15.88 -21.15
N LYS A 247 12.96 -16.47 -21.59
CA LYS A 247 12.60 -16.52 -23.01
C LYS A 247 12.27 -15.13 -23.55
N ALA A 248 11.41 -14.38 -22.87
CA ALA A 248 10.96 -13.06 -23.31
C ALA A 248 12.11 -12.03 -23.36
N PHE A 249 13.04 -12.10 -22.40
CA PHE A 249 14.19 -11.20 -22.28
C PHE A 249 15.01 -11.13 -23.57
N THR A 250 15.15 -12.26 -24.29
CA THR A 250 15.95 -12.31 -25.53
C THR A 250 15.38 -11.50 -26.69
N THR A 251 14.09 -11.18 -26.66
CA THR A 251 13.38 -10.45 -27.73
C THR A 251 12.77 -9.13 -27.27
N GLU A 252 12.75 -8.85 -25.97
CA GLU A 252 12.25 -7.60 -25.45
C GLU A 252 13.16 -6.44 -25.86
N THR A 253 12.57 -5.36 -26.34
CA THR A 253 13.29 -4.17 -26.83
C THR A 253 13.12 -2.97 -25.92
N ASN A 254 12.11 -2.96 -25.05
CA ASN A 254 11.93 -1.86 -24.11
C ASN A 254 12.92 -1.97 -22.95
N ALA A 255 13.77 -0.94 -22.78
CA ALA A 255 14.85 -0.93 -21.80
C ALA A 255 14.34 -1.13 -20.36
N PHE A 256 13.26 -0.44 -19.99
CA PHE A 256 12.71 -0.56 -18.65
C PHE A 256 12.14 -1.95 -18.35
N VAL A 257 11.39 -2.53 -19.29
CA VAL A 257 10.85 -3.89 -19.15
C VAL A 257 11.98 -4.92 -19.06
N ARG A 258 13.04 -4.79 -19.86
CA ARG A 258 14.24 -5.64 -19.77
C ARG A 258 14.91 -5.52 -18.41
N PHE A 259 15.08 -4.29 -17.92
CA PHE A 259 15.65 -4.03 -16.61
C PHE A 259 14.86 -4.75 -15.50
N VAL A 260 13.53 -4.61 -15.46
CA VAL A 260 12.69 -5.30 -14.48
C VAL A 260 12.84 -6.82 -14.60
N MET A 261 12.83 -7.38 -15.82
CA MET A 261 13.05 -8.82 -16.02
C MET A 261 14.44 -9.26 -15.52
N ALA A 262 15.50 -8.50 -15.82
CA ALA A 262 16.87 -8.82 -15.41
C ALA A 262 17.03 -8.81 -13.89
N VAL A 263 16.43 -7.84 -13.19
CA VAL A 263 16.40 -7.79 -11.72
C VAL A 263 15.77 -9.06 -11.14
N GLN A 264 14.61 -9.43 -11.67
CA GLN A 264 13.82 -10.55 -11.15
C GLN A 264 14.49 -11.91 -11.43
N LEU A 265 14.98 -12.10 -12.65
CA LEU A 265 15.74 -13.29 -13.03
C LEU A 265 17.03 -13.43 -12.21
N THR A 266 17.77 -12.34 -12.02
CA THR A 266 19.01 -12.34 -11.22
C THR A 266 18.71 -12.63 -9.75
N SER A 267 17.66 -12.04 -9.18
CA SER A 267 17.22 -12.27 -7.80
C SER A 267 16.82 -13.72 -7.53
N LEU A 268 16.11 -14.35 -8.47
CA LEU A 268 15.64 -15.73 -8.33
C LEU A 268 16.75 -16.76 -8.60
N LYS A 269 17.55 -16.57 -9.65
CA LYS A 269 18.62 -17.52 -9.99
C LYS A 269 19.90 -17.33 -9.19
N ARG A 270 20.11 -16.18 -8.55
CA ARG A 270 21.26 -15.91 -7.67
C ARG A 270 22.57 -16.30 -8.35
N LYS A 271 23.26 -17.32 -7.80
CA LYS A 271 24.52 -17.89 -8.29
C LYS A 271 24.42 -18.65 -9.62
N GLU A 272 23.24 -18.74 -10.21
CA GLU A 272 22.99 -19.28 -11.56
C GLU A 272 22.46 -18.21 -12.52
N ALA A 273 22.44 -16.93 -12.12
CA ALA A 273 22.06 -15.85 -13.02
C ALA A 273 22.96 -15.84 -14.26
N ALA A 274 22.34 -15.72 -15.45
CA ALA A 274 23.03 -15.70 -16.72
C ALA A 274 23.72 -14.36 -16.97
N ASP A 275 24.87 -14.39 -17.64
CA ASP A 275 25.68 -13.20 -17.93
C ASP A 275 24.91 -12.11 -18.67
N ALA A 276 23.97 -12.48 -19.55
CA ALA A 276 23.13 -11.53 -20.27
C ALA A 276 22.24 -10.68 -19.34
N TRP A 277 21.75 -11.24 -18.24
CA TRP A 277 20.94 -10.51 -17.27
C TRP A 277 21.82 -9.60 -16.40
N LEU A 278 23.01 -10.09 -16.01
CA LEU A 278 23.99 -9.30 -15.27
C LEU A 278 24.48 -8.12 -16.11
N SER A 279 24.77 -8.33 -17.39
CA SER A 279 25.18 -7.28 -18.32
C SER A 279 24.13 -6.17 -18.42
N GLU A 280 22.84 -6.50 -18.39
CA GLU A 280 21.76 -5.50 -18.38
C GLU A 280 21.83 -4.63 -17.13
N LEU A 281 21.95 -5.25 -15.95
CA LEU A 281 22.03 -4.54 -14.68
C LEU A 281 23.26 -3.62 -14.61
N LEU A 282 24.41 -4.10 -15.10
CA LEU A 282 25.65 -3.32 -15.17
C LEU A 282 25.55 -2.16 -16.15
N GLN A 283 24.88 -2.36 -17.29
CA GLN A 283 24.62 -1.29 -18.24
C GLN A 283 23.75 -0.21 -17.60
N VAL A 284 22.65 -0.58 -16.94
CA VAL A 284 21.78 0.38 -16.25
C VAL A 284 22.53 1.11 -15.13
N LEU A 285 23.37 0.41 -14.35
CA LEU A 285 24.18 1.03 -13.30
C LEU A 285 25.10 2.15 -13.83
N THR A 286 25.50 2.09 -15.10
CA THR A 286 26.38 3.10 -15.73
C THR A 286 25.61 4.10 -16.60
N ASN A 287 24.41 3.78 -17.04
CA ASN A 287 23.56 4.62 -17.88
C ASN A 287 22.07 4.26 -17.70
N HIS A 288 21.37 4.98 -16.83
CA HIS A 288 19.96 4.78 -16.50
C HIS A 288 19.03 5.92 -16.95
N GLU A 289 19.54 6.93 -17.66
CA GLU A 289 18.76 8.13 -18.06
C GLU A 289 17.47 7.76 -18.81
N ASP A 290 17.54 6.74 -19.67
CA ASP A 290 16.42 6.27 -20.49
C ASP A 290 15.31 5.54 -19.70
N ILE A 291 15.55 5.20 -18.42
CA ILE A 291 14.60 4.44 -17.60
C ILE A 291 14.31 5.08 -16.24
N GLU A 292 14.92 6.21 -15.92
CA GLU A 292 14.84 6.86 -14.60
C GLU A 292 13.40 7.27 -14.25
N GLU A 293 12.67 7.89 -15.18
CA GLU A 293 11.28 8.31 -14.97
C GLU A 293 10.37 7.10 -14.69
N ASP A 294 10.52 6.02 -15.47
CA ASP A 294 9.76 4.79 -15.27
C ASP A 294 10.10 4.13 -13.92
N TYR A 295 11.38 4.15 -13.53
CA TYR A 295 11.85 3.62 -12.25
C TYR A 295 11.30 4.39 -11.05
N VAL A 296 11.34 5.72 -11.08
CA VAL A 296 10.81 6.58 -10.00
C VAL A 296 9.34 6.30 -9.75
N ASN A 297 8.60 6.02 -10.81
CA ASN A 297 7.21 5.62 -10.69
C ASN A 297 7.07 4.28 -9.92
N MET A 298 7.99 3.33 -10.10
CA MET A 298 7.97 2.00 -9.48
C MET A 298 8.42 1.93 -8.01
N ILE A 299 8.88 3.03 -7.40
CA ILE A 299 9.48 3.06 -6.04
C ILE A 299 8.66 2.30 -4.98
N LEU A 300 7.34 2.42 -5.02
CA LEU A 300 6.46 1.75 -4.05
C LEU A 300 6.55 0.22 -4.12
N PHE A 301 6.84 -0.35 -5.28
CA PHE A 301 6.89 -1.79 -5.48
C PHE A 301 8.24 -2.39 -5.09
N ILE A 302 9.30 -1.59 -5.15
CA ILE A 302 10.69 -2.02 -4.91
C ILE A 302 11.16 -1.72 -3.47
N GLY A 303 10.23 -1.53 -2.53
CA GLY A 303 10.53 -1.32 -1.12
C GLY A 303 10.96 0.10 -0.77
N GLY A 304 10.54 1.11 -1.55
CA GLY A 304 10.79 2.51 -1.23
C GLY A 304 12.23 2.96 -1.50
N ILE A 305 12.98 2.22 -2.33
CA ILE A 305 14.34 2.57 -2.72
C ILE A 305 14.25 3.59 -3.85
N TYR A 306 14.74 4.82 -3.60
CA TYR A 306 14.63 5.94 -4.54
C TYR A 306 15.73 5.96 -5.60
N ASP A 307 16.85 5.29 -5.33
CA ASP A 307 18.06 5.33 -6.12
C ASP A 307 18.21 4.00 -6.89
N ILE A 308 18.23 4.08 -8.21
CA ILE A 308 18.27 2.89 -9.08
C ILE A 308 19.59 2.14 -8.94
N GLU A 309 20.69 2.86 -8.74
CA GLU A 309 22.00 2.29 -8.48
C GLU A 309 22.00 1.56 -7.14
N GLU A 310 21.46 2.16 -6.07
CA GLU A 310 21.32 1.51 -4.77
C GLU A 310 20.52 0.21 -4.89
N TYR A 311 19.41 0.25 -5.63
CA TYR A 311 18.58 -0.94 -5.85
C TYR A 311 19.35 -2.05 -6.59
N ILE A 312 20.05 -1.71 -7.68
CA ILE A 312 20.88 -2.67 -8.42
C ILE A 312 21.97 -3.26 -7.53
N LEU A 313 22.66 -2.42 -6.74
CA LEU A 313 23.70 -2.87 -5.82
C LEU A 313 23.14 -3.81 -4.75
N ILE A 314 21.93 -3.57 -4.23
CA ILE A 314 21.26 -4.48 -3.29
C ILE A 314 20.96 -5.82 -3.96
N VAL A 315 20.44 -5.81 -5.18
CA VAL A 315 20.14 -7.03 -5.96
C VAL A 315 21.42 -7.84 -6.21
N LEU A 316 22.47 -7.19 -6.73
CA LEU A 316 23.76 -7.82 -7.01
C LEU A 316 24.42 -8.33 -5.73
N ARG A 317 24.44 -7.55 -4.64
CA ARG A 317 25.02 -7.98 -3.37
C ARG A 317 24.33 -9.22 -2.79
N LYS A 318 23.01 -9.33 -2.92
CA LYS A 318 22.23 -10.49 -2.44
C LYS A 318 22.38 -11.72 -3.33
N SER A 319 22.57 -11.53 -4.63
CA SER A 319 22.51 -12.61 -5.64
C SER A 319 23.86 -13.06 -6.19
N ARG A 320 24.76 -12.10 -6.43
CA ARG A 320 26.02 -12.20 -7.18
C ARG A 320 27.08 -11.19 -6.67
N PRO A 321 27.48 -11.26 -5.39
CA PRO A 321 28.44 -10.31 -4.83
C PRO A 321 29.78 -10.27 -5.59
N GLU A 322 30.19 -11.40 -6.18
CA GLU A 322 31.42 -11.50 -6.98
C GLU A 322 31.44 -10.57 -8.20
N THR A 323 30.27 -10.23 -8.76
CA THR A 323 30.16 -9.31 -9.90
C THR A 323 30.58 -7.89 -9.52
N LEU A 324 30.43 -7.51 -8.26
CA LEU A 324 30.83 -6.19 -7.75
C LEU A 324 32.33 -6.11 -7.45
N GLU A 325 33.00 -7.25 -7.27
CA GLU A 325 34.43 -7.32 -6.98
C GLU A 325 35.29 -7.19 -8.25
N THR A 326 34.68 -7.38 -9.42
CA THR A 326 35.36 -7.38 -10.73
C THR A 326 35.02 -6.17 -11.60
N MET A 327 34.18 -5.24 -11.12
CA MET A 327 33.93 -3.93 -11.73
C MET A 327 35.09 -2.96 -11.45
#